data_AF-A0A7T5RSD2-F1
#
_entry.id   AF-A0A7T5RSD2-F1
#
_cell.length_a   1.000
_cell.length_b   1.000
_cell.length_c   1.000
_cell.angle_alpha   90.00
_cell.angle_beta   90.00
_cell.angle_gamma   90.00
#
_symmetry.space_group_name_H-M   'P 1'
#
loop_
_entity.id
_entity.type
_entity.pdbx_description
1 polymer ?
#
loop_
_entity_poly.entity_id
_entity_poly.type
_entity_poly.pdbx_seq_one_letter_code
_entity_poly.pdbx_strand_id
1 'polypeptide(L)'
;MAASHKTSFDFKDKHLFTPQEASKLLSDIKPKVKELIERKKVLSTLHQEMERYNLLGFKTAEVAEKAALLDALVEGMTQKLAELEDLGVIVKDLDFGLVDFPAERYGENVLLCWRYGESLVSYWHKPTEGYNGRRSLKIQLIQP
;
A
#
# COMPACT_ATOMS: atom_id res chain seq x y z
N MET A 1 -15.84 9.07 14.61
CA MET A 1 -15.07 8.28 15.59
C MET A 1 -14.02 7.49 14.82
N ALA A 2 -12.75 7.87 14.91
CA ALA A 2 -11.68 7.28 14.10
C ALA A 2 -11.23 5.95 14.74
N ALA A 3 -11.48 4.83 14.07
CA ALA A 3 -10.95 3.53 14.44
C ALA A 3 -9.47 3.48 14.02
N SER A 4 -8.58 3.90 14.94
CA SER A 4 -7.15 3.65 14.83
C SER A 4 -6.89 2.14 14.96
N HIS A 5 -6.80 1.45 13.83
CA HIS A 5 -6.27 0.08 13.79
C HIS A 5 -4.78 0.13 14.15
N LYS A 6 -4.47 -0.04 15.44
CA LYS A 6 -3.11 -0.34 15.90
C LYS A 6 -2.77 -1.75 15.43
N THR A 7 -2.17 -1.87 14.25
CA THR A 7 -1.60 -3.13 13.79
C THR A 7 -0.33 -3.39 14.60
N SER A 8 -0.41 -4.30 15.58
CA SER A 8 0.75 -4.97 16.12
C SER A 8 1.36 -5.79 14.99
N PHE A 9 2.33 -5.24 14.27
CA PHE A 9 3.02 -5.95 13.20
C PHE A 9 3.97 -6.97 13.81
N ASP A 10 3.73 -8.26 13.56
CA ASP A 10 4.65 -9.31 13.98
C ASP A 10 5.77 -9.43 12.94
N PHE A 11 6.98 -9.11 13.37
CA PHE A 11 8.19 -9.21 12.57
C PHE A 11 8.80 -10.62 12.62
N LYS A 12 8.31 -11.51 13.49
CA LYS A 12 8.78 -12.89 13.53
C LYS A 12 8.51 -13.56 12.19
N ASP A 13 9.55 -14.18 11.63
CA ASP A 13 9.54 -14.93 10.37
C ASP A 13 9.37 -14.09 9.09
N LYS A 14 9.42 -12.75 9.18
CA LYS A 14 9.43 -11.86 8.00
C LYS A 14 10.87 -11.53 7.58
N HIS A 15 11.09 -11.46 6.27
CA HIS A 15 12.35 -10.97 5.70
C HIS A 15 12.55 -9.49 6.04
N LEU A 16 13.71 -9.14 6.59
CA LEU A 16 14.06 -7.78 6.98
C LEU A 16 14.92 -7.14 5.90
N PHE A 17 14.39 -6.09 5.28
CA PHE A 17 15.00 -5.42 4.15
C PHE A 17 16.05 -4.41 4.58
N THR A 18 17.11 -4.32 3.78
CA THR A 18 17.95 -3.12 3.76
C THR A 18 17.37 -2.05 2.82
N PRO A 19 17.68 -0.75 3.01
CA PRO A 19 17.25 0.29 2.06
C PRO A 19 17.69 0.02 0.62
N GLN A 20 18.88 -0.54 0.42
CA GLN A 20 19.42 -0.87 -0.89
C GLN A 20 18.64 -2.02 -1.54
N GLU A 21 18.32 -3.05 -0.76
CA GLU A 21 17.52 -4.18 -1.22
C GLU A 21 16.08 -3.77 -1.57
N ALA A 22 15.41 -3.05 -0.67
CA ALA A 22 14.07 -2.51 -0.93
C ALA A 22 14.07 -1.61 -2.18
N SER A 23 15.13 -0.81 -2.38
CA SER A 23 15.29 0.03 -3.57
C SER A 23 15.49 -0.77 -4.86
N LYS A 24 16.16 -1.92 -4.83
CA LYS A 24 16.30 -2.81 -6.00
C LYS A 24 14.96 -3.43 -6.38
N LEU A 25 14.20 -3.88 -5.38
CA LEU A 25 12.87 -4.48 -5.55
C LEU A 25 11.85 -3.50 -6.17
N LEU A 26 12.11 -2.19 -6.10
CA LEU A 26 11.25 -1.19 -6.75
C LEU A 26 11.05 -1.42 -8.24
N SER A 27 12.03 -1.98 -8.95
CA SER A 27 11.88 -2.28 -10.39
C SER A 27 10.72 -3.26 -10.66
N ASP A 28 10.51 -4.23 -9.77
CA ASP A 28 9.46 -5.24 -9.88
C ASP A 28 8.12 -4.74 -9.32
N ILE A 29 8.14 -3.98 -8.21
CA ILE A 29 6.91 -3.58 -7.53
C ILE A 29 6.29 -2.30 -8.08
N LYS A 30 7.08 -1.38 -8.67
CA LYS A 30 6.58 -0.14 -9.28
C LYS A 30 5.42 -0.38 -10.27
N PRO A 31 5.51 -1.31 -11.24
CA PRO A 31 4.39 -1.57 -12.15
C PRO A 31 3.16 -2.14 -11.42
N LYS A 32 3.35 -3.04 -10.43
CA LYS A 32 2.26 -3.62 -9.64
C LYS A 32 1.52 -2.56 -8.81
N VAL A 33 2.27 -1.68 -8.14
CA VAL A 33 1.70 -0.57 -7.35
C VAL A 33 0.97 0.42 -8.27
N LYS A 34 1.53 0.73 -9.45
CA LYS A 34 0.85 1.58 -10.45
C LYS A 34 -0.51 1.00 -10.83
N GLU A 35 -0.54 -0.28 -11.17
CA GLU A 35 -1.77 -0.98 -11.57
C GLU A 35 -2.82 -0.95 -10.44
N LEU A 36 -2.40 -1.17 -9.18
CA LEU A 36 -3.28 -1.09 -8.02
C LEU A 36 -3.86 0.32 -7.81
N ILE A 37 -3.06 1.38 -7.99
CA ILE A 37 -3.53 2.77 -7.92
C ILE A 37 -4.59 3.02 -9.00
N GLU A 38 -4.34 2.58 -10.24
CA GLU A 38 -5.26 2.77 -11.36
C GLU A 38 -6.56 1.98 -11.16
N ARG A 39 -6.47 0.71 -10.75
CA ARG A 39 -7.63 -0.14 -10.43
C ARG A 39 -8.46 0.43 -9.28
N LYS A 40 -7.81 0.94 -8.21
CA LYS A 40 -8.51 1.58 -7.10
C LYS A 40 -9.32 2.80 -7.54
N LYS A 41 -8.79 3.62 -8.45
CA LYS A 41 -9.53 4.76 -9.00
C LYS A 41 -10.79 4.31 -9.73
N VAL A 42 -10.67 3.32 -10.61
CA VAL A 42 -11.81 2.74 -11.33
C VAL A 42 -12.84 2.16 -10.36
N LEU A 43 -12.37 1.38 -9.38
CA LEU A 43 -13.21 0.80 -8.34
C LEU A 43 -13.98 1.89 -7.56
N SER A 44 -13.30 2.96 -7.16
CA SER A 44 -13.93 4.07 -6.42
C SER A 44 -15.00 4.77 -7.26
N THR A 45 -14.75 5.01 -8.55
CA THR A 45 -15.74 5.63 -9.45
C THR A 45 -16.95 4.72 -9.63
N LEU A 46 -16.72 3.44 -9.92
CA LEU A 46 -17.79 2.46 -10.15
C LEU A 46 -18.63 2.26 -8.88
N HIS A 47 -17.99 2.18 -7.72
CA HIS A 47 -18.67 2.06 -6.44
C HIS A 47 -19.56 3.28 -6.13
N GLN A 48 -19.09 4.50 -6.40
CA GLN A 48 -19.89 5.72 -6.23
C GLN A 48 -21.11 5.75 -7.17
N GLU A 49 -20.95 5.32 -8.43
CA GLU A 49 -22.07 5.20 -9.36
C GLU A 49 -23.10 4.18 -8.87
N MET A 50 -22.65 3.01 -8.41
CA MET A 50 -23.50 1.95 -7.88
C MET A 50 -24.29 2.40 -6.65
N GLU A 51 -23.65 3.10 -5.71
CA GLU A 51 -24.34 3.67 -4.56
C GLU A 51 -25.44 4.66 -4.96
N ARG A 52 -25.21 5.47 -6.01
CA ARG A 52 -26.24 6.37 -6.54
C ARG A 52 -27.43 5.62 -7.11
N TYR A 53 -27.20 4.52 -7.85
CA TYR A 53 -28.30 3.69 -8.37
C TYR A 53 -29.08 2.99 -7.24
N ASN A 54 -28.38 2.49 -6.22
CA ASN A 54 -28.97 1.86 -5.05
C ASN A 54 -29.88 2.83 -4.28
N LEU A 55 -29.42 4.05 -4.02
CA LEU A 55 -30.22 5.09 -3.33
C LEU A 55 -31.49 5.48 -4.08
N LEU A 56 -31.44 5.46 -5.42
CA LEU A 56 -32.58 5.78 -6.28
C LEU A 56 -33.49 4.57 -6.56
N GLY A 57 -33.13 3.38 -6.05
CA GLY A 57 -33.90 2.14 -6.23
C GLY A 57 -33.88 1.57 -7.65
N PHE A 58 -32.91 1.98 -8.49
CA PHE A 58 -32.79 1.47 -9.85
C PHE A 58 -32.25 0.03 -9.83
N LYS A 59 -33.03 -0.90 -10.38
CA LYS A 59 -32.60 -2.28 -10.66
C LYS A 59 -32.73 -2.55 -12.15
N THR A 60 -31.61 -2.47 -12.85
CA THR A 60 -31.53 -2.69 -14.31
C THR A 60 -30.45 -3.73 -14.63
N ALA A 61 -30.46 -4.27 -15.85
CA ALA A 61 -29.39 -5.15 -16.33
C ALA A 61 -28.02 -4.44 -16.27
N GLU A 62 -27.97 -3.14 -16.58
CA GLU A 62 -26.76 -2.32 -16.47
C GLU A 62 -26.19 -2.30 -15.03
N VAL A 63 -27.04 -2.20 -14.01
CA VAL A 63 -26.61 -2.25 -12.60
C VAL A 63 -26.04 -3.62 -12.24
N ALA A 64 -26.62 -4.70 -12.75
CA ALA A 64 -26.11 -6.06 -12.54
C ALA A 64 -24.74 -6.28 -13.23
N GLU A 65 -24.56 -5.79 -14.46
CA GLU A 65 -23.28 -5.84 -15.18
C GLU A 65 -22.19 -5.04 -14.43
N LYS A 66 -22.53 -3.84 -13.95
CA LYS A 66 -21.60 -3.02 -13.14
C LYS A 66 -21.24 -3.69 -11.81
N ALA A 67 -22.17 -4.38 -11.17
CA ALA A 67 -21.89 -5.16 -9.96
C ALA A 67 -20.89 -6.29 -10.24
N ALA A 68 -21.09 -7.06 -11.32
CA ALA A 68 -20.17 -8.13 -11.70
C ALA A 68 -18.77 -7.59 -12.06
N LEU A 69 -18.70 -6.42 -12.71
CA LEU A 69 -17.43 -5.74 -12.98
C LEU A 69 -16.73 -5.30 -11.67
N LEU A 70 -17.49 -4.81 -10.69
CA LEU A 70 -16.96 -4.44 -9.38
C LEU A 70 -16.31 -5.65 -8.69
N ASP A 71 -17.01 -6.78 -8.68
CA ASP A 71 -16.51 -8.03 -8.09
C ASP A 71 -15.22 -8.50 -8.76
N ALA A 72 -15.18 -8.50 -10.10
CA ALA A 72 -13.98 -8.87 -10.85
C ALA A 72 -12.79 -7.92 -10.60
N LEU A 73 -13.04 -6.61 -10.43
CA LEU A 73 -12.00 -5.64 -10.07
C LEU A 73 -11.45 -5.90 -8.68
N VAL A 74 -12.31 -6.18 -7.69
CA VAL A 74 -11.90 -6.51 -6.32
C VAL A 74 -11.09 -7.79 -6.26
N GLU A 75 -11.50 -8.83 -6.99
CA GLU A 75 -10.75 -10.09 -7.05
C GLU A 75 -9.35 -9.87 -7.64
N GLY A 76 -9.25 -9.17 -8.77
CA GLY A 76 -7.95 -8.86 -9.39
C GLY A 76 -7.04 -7.99 -8.51
N MET A 77 -7.61 -7.06 -7.74
CA MET A 77 -6.85 -6.29 -6.74
C MET A 77 -6.35 -7.19 -5.60
N THR A 78 -7.18 -8.09 -5.09
CA THR A 78 -6.81 -9.03 -4.03
C THR A 78 -5.63 -9.91 -4.44
N GLN A 79 -5.66 -10.46 -5.65
CA GLN A 79 -4.55 -11.24 -6.20
C GLN A 79 -3.25 -10.42 -6.28
N LYS A 80 -3.34 -9.18 -6.76
CA LYS A 80 -2.17 -8.30 -6.90
C LYS A 80 -1.59 -7.85 -5.54
N LEU A 81 -2.44 -7.68 -4.54
CA LEU A 81 -2.02 -7.42 -3.16
C LEU A 81 -1.26 -8.63 -2.58
N ALA A 82 -1.76 -9.84 -2.81
CA ALA A 82 -1.07 -11.07 -2.40
C ALA A 82 0.31 -11.19 -3.07
N GLU A 83 0.43 -10.89 -4.37
CA GLU A 83 1.73 -10.87 -5.06
C GLU A 83 2.74 -9.90 -4.42
N LEU A 84 2.28 -8.76 -3.88
CA LEU A 84 3.16 -7.81 -3.17
C LEU A 84 3.51 -8.32 -1.77
N GLU A 85 2.55 -8.93 -1.08
CA GLU A 85 2.77 -9.52 0.25
C GLU A 85 3.77 -10.69 0.20
N ASP A 86 3.70 -11.52 -0.84
CA ASP A 86 4.65 -12.61 -1.11
C ASP A 86 6.08 -12.09 -1.32
N LEU A 87 6.22 -10.86 -1.83
CA LEU A 87 7.50 -10.16 -1.94
C LEU A 87 7.93 -9.48 -0.63
N GLY A 88 7.18 -9.67 0.47
CA GLY A 88 7.43 -9.02 1.76
C GLY A 88 7.04 -7.54 1.82
N VAL A 89 6.29 -7.05 0.83
CA VAL A 89 5.87 -5.65 0.72
C VAL A 89 4.52 -5.45 1.38
N ILE A 90 4.40 -4.42 2.21
CA ILE A 90 3.17 -4.08 2.91
C ILE A 90 2.53 -2.89 2.19
N VAL A 91 1.37 -3.11 1.56
CA VAL A 91 0.61 -2.00 0.98
C VAL A 91 -0.10 -1.22 2.09
N LYS A 92 0.19 0.07 2.23
CA LYS A 92 -0.37 0.92 3.28
C LYS A 92 -1.50 1.81 2.79
N ASP A 93 -1.29 2.46 1.65
CA ASP A 93 -2.25 3.40 1.10
C ASP A 93 -2.13 3.47 -0.43
N LEU A 94 -3.12 2.91 -1.12
CA LEU A 94 -3.17 2.93 -2.57
C LEU A 94 -3.58 4.29 -3.19
N ASP A 95 -4.11 5.23 -2.41
CA ASP A 95 -4.42 6.57 -2.95
C ASP A 95 -3.12 7.35 -3.22
N PHE A 96 -2.13 7.17 -2.34
CA PHE A 96 -0.81 7.77 -2.48
C PHE A 96 0.27 6.81 -3.02
N GLY A 97 -0.09 5.54 -3.26
CA GLY A 97 0.87 4.51 -3.67
C GLY A 97 1.94 4.24 -2.61
N LEU A 98 1.53 4.23 -1.35
CA LEU A 98 2.37 4.07 -0.19
C LEU A 98 2.54 2.59 0.16
N VAL A 99 3.79 2.14 0.26
CA VAL A 99 4.15 0.81 0.70
C VAL A 99 5.28 0.86 1.73
N ASP A 100 5.28 -0.13 2.61
CA ASP A 100 6.31 -0.31 3.63
C ASP A 100 7.05 -1.65 3.43
N PHE A 101 8.30 -1.67 3.87
CA PHE A 101 9.15 -2.87 3.94
C PHE A 101 9.59 -3.08 5.38
N PRO A 102 9.41 -4.28 5.97
CA PRO A 102 9.97 -4.62 7.27
C PRO A 102 11.50 -4.43 7.27
N ALA A 103 12.06 -3.84 8.32
CA ALA A 103 13.49 -3.67 8.45
C ALA A 103 13.92 -3.58 9.92
N GLU A 104 15.23 -3.59 10.16
CA GLU A 104 15.82 -3.34 11.47
C GLU A 104 16.71 -2.08 11.41
N ARG A 105 16.66 -1.29 12.47
CA ARG A 105 17.56 -0.15 12.66
C ARG A 105 18.02 -0.12 14.12
N TYR A 106 19.33 -0.28 14.34
CA TYR A 106 19.94 -0.31 15.67
C TYR A 106 19.31 -1.36 16.61
N GLY A 107 18.95 -2.54 16.10
CA GLY A 107 18.29 -3.59 16.87
C GLY A 107 16.79 -3.35 17.13
N GLU A 108 16.21 -2.26 16.61
CA GLU A 108 14.77 -1.99 16.68
C GLU A 108 14.09 -2.30 15.35
N ASN A 109 12.94 -2.96 15.40
CA ASN A 109 12.09 -3.17 14.23
C ASN A 109 11.49 -1.84 13.74
N VAL A 110 11.67 -1.56 12.46
CA VAL A 110 11.18 -0.36 11.78
C VAL A 110 10.53 -0.74 10.45
N LEU A 111 9.87 0.23 9.83
CA LEU A 111 9.33 0.10 8.48
C LEU A 111 10.04 1.10 7.57
N LEU A 112 10.65 0.60 6.49
CA LEU A 112 11.15 1.46 5.41
C LEU A 112 9.97 1.81 4.52
N CYS A 113 9.82 3.08 4.20
CA CYS A 113 8.61 3.60 3.60
C CYS A 113 8.91 4.21 2.23
N TRP A 114 8.16 3.78 1.22
CA TRP A 114 8.27 4.26 -0.16
C TRP A 114 6.91 4.72 -0.67
N ARG A 115 6.92 5.89 -1.32
CA ARG A 115 5.75 6.43 -2.01
C ARG A 115 5.95 6.37 -3.51
N TYR A 116 4.91 5.98 -4.23
CA TYR A 116 4.91 5.99 -5.70
C TYR A 116 5.40 7.35 -6.25
N GLY A 117 6.36 7.29 -7.17
CA GLY A 117 7.07 8.45 -7.71
C GLY A 117 8.45 8.72 -7.06
N GLU A 118 8.74 8.16 -5.88
CA GLU A 118 10.09 8.22 -5.29
C GLU A 118 11.05 7.29 -6.06
N SER A 119 12.28 7.75 -6.30
CA SER A 119 13.27 6.98 -7.05
C SER A 119 13.83 5.79 -6.25
N LEU A 120 14.03 5.98 -4.94
CA LEU A 120 14.65 5.05 -3.99
C LEU A 120 13.91 5.05 -2.65
N VAL A 121 14.04 3.97 -1.88
CA VAL A 121 13.52 3.89 -0.50
C VAL A 121 14.43 4.71 0.41
N SER A 122 13.95 5.89 0.82
CA SER A 122 14.77 6.92 1.49
C SER A 122 14.25 7.32 2.88
N TYR A 123 13.20 6.67 3.37
CA TYR A 123 12.56 7.01 4.63
C TYR A 123 12.24 5.76 5.44
N TRP A 124 12.13 5.93 6.74
CA TRP A 124 11.68 4.91 7.67
C TRP A 124 10.74 5.52 8.72
N HIS A 125 9.96 4.71 9.39
CA HIS A 125 9.21 5.11 10.59
C HIS A 125 9.09 3.93 11.56
N LYS A 126 8.75 4.23 12.81
CA LYS A 126 8.39 3.18 13.77
C LYS A 126 7.04 2.55 13.35
N PRO A 127 6.79 1.27 13.68
CA PRO A 127 5.51 0.62 13.38
C PRO A 127 4.29 1.37 13.96
N THR A 128 4.50 2.14 15.04
CA THR A 128 3.47 2.94 15.72
C THR A 128 3.25 4.33 15.13
N GLU A 129 4.14 4.84 14.26
CA GLU A 129 4.19 6.26 13.89
C GLU A 129 3.59 6.58 12.51
N GLY A 130 3.24 5.56 11.70
CA GLY A 130 2.62 5.72 10.37
C GLY A 130 3.38 6.68 9.43
N TYR A 131 2.70 7.13 8.36
CA TYR A 131 3.33 7.99 7.34
C TYR A 131 3.83 9.34 7.88
N ASN A 132 3.08 9.97 8.80
CA ASN A 132 3.45 11.28 9.36
C ASN A 132 4.71 11.21 10.25
N GLY A 133 5.13 10.02 10.66
CA GLY A 133 6.35 9.77 11.40
C GLY A 133 7.59 9.49 10.53
N ARG A 134 7.53 9.69 9.21
CA ARG A 134 8.66 9.40 8.31
C ARG A 134 9.89 10.22 8.66
N ARG A 135 10.99 9.49 8.88
CA ARG A 135 12.33 10.02 9.12
C ARG A 135 13.19 9.65 7.93
N SER A 136 14.00 10.61 7.48
CA SER A 136 14.93 10.37 6.37
C SER A 136 15.99 9.33 6.76
N LEU A 137 16.34 8.46 5.81
CA LEU A 137 17.50 7.56 5.89
C LEU A 137 18.80 8.28 5.53
N LYS A 138 18.74 9.46 4.88
CA LYS A 138 19.95 10.26 4.63
C LYS A 138 20.60 10.57 5.96
N ILE A 139 21.76 9.97 6.16
CA ILE A 139 22.68 10.10 7.28
C ILE A 139 22.56 11.50 7.91
N GLN A 140 22.18 11.54 9.19
CA GLN A 140 22.61 12.64 10.04
C GLN A 140 24.12 12.68 9.90
N LEU A 141 24.62 13.66 9.15
CA LEU A 141 26.02 14.03 9.14
C LEU A 141 26.42 14.15 10.62
N ILE A 142 27.23 13.22 11.10
CA ILE A 142 27.97 13.42 12.33
C ILE A 142 28.87 14.61 12.02
N GLN A 143 28.44 15.81 12.43
CA GLN A 143 29.34 16.93 12.58
C GLN A 143 30.24 16.58 13.78
N PRO A 144 31.56 16.77 13.66
CA PRO A 144 32.52 16.47 14.73
C PRO A 144 32.24 17.27 16.01
#